data_AF-A0A1S2PS68-F1
#
_entry.id   AF-A0A1S2PS68-F1
#
_cell.length_a   1.000
_cell.length_b   1.000
_cell.length_c   1.000
_cell.angle_alpha   90.00
_cell.angle_beta   90.00
_cell.angle_gamma   90.00
#
_symmetry.space_group_name_H-M   'P 1'
#
loop_
_entity.id
_entity.type
_entity.pdbx_description
1 polymer ?
#
loop_
_entity_poly.entity_id
_entity_poly.type
_entity_poly.pdbx_seq_one_letter_code
_entity_poly.pdbx_strand_id
1 'polypeptide(L)'
;MGVAIEVLIVDWSRVEAVAPGGREDLLSDAAFGEAYSDDLFEHGWSWSTQPGEDWFGRYAFRNTFGSYKPHFWAGFRWEYMRDFVEPEGREVLDRFNDALFWHGLEDTTGVGSVLPERPCTWEADLLLWCPPDHVSLIAAWWRQAGRRLGELREPFIQHAAESGGWIKTFESFADFLTDWGEVVTEAARRDWGVVGLRC
;
A
#
# COMPACT_ATOMS: atom_id res chain seq x y z
N MET A 1 17.51 10.85 -5.78
CA MET A 1 16.51 10.55 -6.84
C MET A 1 15.29 9.96 -6.14
N GLY A 2 14.07 10.22 -6.62
CA GLY A 2 12.86 9.67 -6.01
C GLY A 2 12.59 8.25 -6.50
N VAL A 3 11.93 7.43 -5.68
CA VAL A 3 11.42 6.11 -6.06
C VAL A 3 9.97 6.27 -6.47
N ALA A 4 9.56 5.64 -7.58
CA ALA A 4 8.17 5.52 -7.97
C ALA A 4 7.65 4.10 -7.67
N ILE A 5 6.33 4.01 -7.47
CA ILE A 5 5.61 2.78 -7.15
C ILE A 5 4.33 2.71 -7.98
N GLU A 6 4.10 1.55 -8.58
CA GLU A 6 2.81 1.17 -9.16
C GLU A 6 2.21 0.02 -8.34
N VAL A 7 0.98 0.17 -7.86
CA VAL A 7 0.32 -0.82 -7.00
C VAL A 7 -0.71 -1.61 -7.80
N LEU A 8 -0.55 -2.93 -7.77
CA LEU A 8 -1.48 -3.88 -8.35
C LEU A 8 -2.07 -4.75 -7.25
N ILE A 9 -3.32 -5.14 -7.45
CA ILE A 9 -3.87 -6.36 -6.86
C ILE A 9 -3.87 -7.44 -7.93
N VAL A 10 -3.48 -8.67 -7.59
CA VAL A 10 -3.27 -9.74 -8.57
C VAL A 10 -3.84 -11.07 -8.08
N ASP A 11 -4.39 -11.86 -9.01
CA ASP A 11 -4.66 -13.27 -8.80
C ASP A 11 -3.32 -13.99 -8.54
N TRP A 12 -3.11 -14.30 -7.26
CA TRP A 12 -1.85 -14.83 -6.79
C TRP A 12 -1.50 -16.17 -7.42
N SER A 13 -2.50 -17.05 -7.59
CA SER A 13 -2.30 -18.38 -8.15
C SER A 13 -1.88 -18.29 -9.61
N ARG A 14 -2.42 -17.31 -10.34
CA ARG A 14 -2.06 -17.08 -11.74
C ARG A 14 -0.61 -16.62 -11.90
N VAL A 15 -0.16 -15.69 -11.05
CA VAL A 15 1.23 -15.22 -11.09
C VAL A 15 2.20 -16.33 -10.65
N GLU A 16 1.84 -17.11 -9.63
CA GLU A 16 2.68 -18.23 -9.18
C GLU A 16 2.79 -19.37 -10.20
N ALA A 17 1.78 -19.55 -11.06
CA ALA A 17 1.82 -20.52 -12.16
C ALA A 17 2.85 -20.17 -13.25
N VAL A 18 3.26 -18.90 -13.36
CA VAL A 18 4.36 -18.49 -14.24
C VAL A 18 5.69 -18.85 -13.61
N ALA A 19 6.64 -19.30 -14.43
CA ALA A 19 7.99 -19.60 -13.99
C ALA A 19 8.63 -18.37 -13.33
N PRO A 20 9.47 -18.53 -12.27
CA PRO A 20 10.00 -17.40 -11.50
C PRO A 20 10.58 -16.26 -12.36
N GLY A 21 11.41 -16.57 -13.35
CA GLY A 21 12.03 -15.57 -14.23
C GLY A 21 11.10 -14.88 -15.23
N GLY A 22 9.82 -15.27 -15.33
CA GLY A 22 8.82 -14.60 -16.17
C GLY A 22 7.77 -13.82 -15.38
N ARG A 23 7.83 -13.83 -14.05
CA ARG A 23 6.85 -13.12 -13.19
C ARG A 23 7.06 -11.61 -13.25
N GLU A 24 8.30 -11.15 -13.26
CA GLU A 24 8.63 -9.72 -13.35
C GLU A 24 8.10 -9.12 -14.66
N ASP A 25 8.33 -9.77 -15.79
CA ASP A 25 7.82 -9.35 -17.10
C ASP A 25 6.28 -9.30 -17.11
N LEU A 26 5.62 -10.35 -16.60
CA LEU A 26 4.15 -10.40 -16.51
C LEU A 26 3.58 -9.22 -15.70
N LEU A 27 4.19 -8.92 -14.54
CA LEU A 27 3.74 -7.82 -13.68
C LEU A 27 4.07 -6.46 -14.29
N SER A 28 5.21 -6.33 -14.96
CA SER A 28 5.62 -5.10 -15.65
C SER A 28 4.70 -4.80 -16.84
N ASP A 29 4.33 -5.81 -17.63
CA ASP A 29 3.37 -5.67 -18.72
C ASP A 29 1.98 -5.26 -18.18
N ALA A 30 1.54 -5.84 -17.06
CA ALA A 30 0.29 -5.46 -16.41
C ALA A 30 0.30 -4.01 -15.88
N ALA A 31 1.44 -3.57 -15.34
CA ALA A 31 1.61 -2.22 -14.78
C ALA A 31 1.82 -1.13 -15.84
N PHE A 32 2.54 -1.43 -16.94
CA PHE A 32 3.06 -0.43 -17.87
C PHE A 32 2.70 -0.68 -19.35
N GLY A 33 1.87 -1.69 -19.64
CA GLY A 33 1.44 -2.02 -21.00
C GLY A 33 0.67 -0.91 -21.71
N GLU A 34 0.68 -0.95 -23.05
CA GLU A 34 0.17 0.13 -23.93
C GLU A 34 -1.32 0.47 -23.75
N ALA A 35 -2.12 -0.42 -23.15
CA ALA A 35 -3.54 -0.21 -22.94
C ALA A 35 -3.88 0.86 -21.87
N TYR A 36 -2.88 1.39 -21.16
CA TYR A 36 -3.11 2.18 -19.94
C TYR A 36 -2.32 3.50 -19.87
N SER A 37 -1.88 4.03 -21.02
CA SER A 37 -1.10 5.27 -21.07
C SER A 37 -1.87 6.53 -20.66
N ASP A 38 -3.21 6.50 -20.73
CA ASP A 38 -4.07 7.67 -20.52
C ASP A 38 -4.66 7.78 -19.10
N ASP A 39 -4.61 6.71 -18.30
CA ASP A 39 -5.29 6.61 -16.99
C ASP A 39 -4.41 7.03 -15.79
N LEU A 40 -3.13 7.35 -16.01
CA LEU A 40 -2.14 7.62 -14.96
C LEU A 40 -2.48 8.79 -14.01
N PHE A 41 -3.53 9.55 -14.33
CA PHE A 41 -3.97 10.72 -13.58
C PHE A 41 -5.34 10.55 -12.91
N GLU A 42 -6.08 9.48 -13.20
CA GLU A 42 -7.38 9.24 -12.58
C GLU A 42 -7.21 8.48 -11.26
N HIS A 43 -7.69 9.06 -10.15
CA HIS A 43 -7.69 8.39 -8.85
C HIS A 43 -8.62 7.18 -8.87
N GLY A 44 -8.16 6.06 -8.32
CA GLY A 44 -8.97 4.88 -8.06
C GLY A 44 -8.53 3.65 -8.86
N TRP A 45 -9.50 2.80 -9.16
CA TRP A 45 -9.25 1.51 -9.80
C TRP A 45 -9.28 1.61 -11.33
N SER A 46 -8.24 1.07 -11.96
CA SER A 46 -8.26 0.73 -13.39
C SER A 46 -8.23 -0.79 -13.54
N TRP A 47 -9.19 -1.31 -14.32
CA TRP A 47 -9.32 -2.72 -14.63
C TRP A 47 -9.23 -2.91 -16.13
N SER A 48 -8.56 -3.97 -16.59
CA SER A 48 -8.61 -4.32 -18.00
C SER A 48 -10.02 -4.66 -18.45
N THR A 49 -10.36 -4.23 -19.65
CA THR A 49 -11.55 -4.72 -20.38
C THR A 49 -11.17 -5.77 -21.43
N GLN A 50 -9.87 -6.08 -21.57
CA GLN A 50 -9.40 -7.05 -22.55
C GLN A 50 -9.65 -8.49 -22.10
N PRO A 51 -10.07 -9.39 -23.01
CA PRO A 51 -10.27 -10.79 -22.68
C PRO A 51 -8.99 -11.44 -22.13
N GLY A 52 -9.09 -12.04 -20.94
CA GLY A 52 -7.98 -12.75 -20.30
C GLY A 52 -7.07 -11.88 -19.41
N GLU A 53 -7.34 -10.58 -19.28
CA GLU A 53 -6.66 -9.64 -18.38
C GLU A 53 -7.46 -9.35 -17.09
N ASP A 54 -8.44 -10.19 -16.76
CA ASP A 54 -9.30 -10.10 -15.58
C ASP A 54 -8.63 -10.59 -14.27
N TRP A 55 -7.30 -10.68 -14.26
CA TRP A 55 -6.51 -11.25 -13.17
C TRP A 55 -5.75 -10.20 -12.36
N PHE A 56 -5.81 -8.93 -12.73
CA PHE A 56 -5.20 -7.85 -11.99
C PHE A 56 -6.05 -6.58 -12.00
N GLY A 57 -5.81 -5.71 -11.03
CA GLY A 57 -6.36 -4.36 -10.96
C GLY A 57 -5.29 -3.38 -10.51
N ARG A 58 -5.24 -2.22 -11.15
CA ARG A 58 -4.32 -1.13 -10.82
C ARG A 58 -5.00 -0.14 -9.90
N TYR A 59 -4.27 0.39 -8.93
CA TYR A 59 -4.78 1.44 -8.07
C TYR A 59 -3.90 2.69 -8.10
N ALA A 60 -4.48 3.80 -8.55
CA ALA A 60 -3.84 5.11 -8.55
C ALA A 60 -4.19 5.88 -7.27
N PHE A 61 -3.21 6.12 -6.41
CA PHE A 61 -3.39 6.86 -5.15
C PHE A 61 -3.56 8.37 -5.37
N ARG A 62 -4.45 9.01 -4.60
CA ARG A 62 -4.74 10.44 -4.70
C ARG A 62 -3.48 11.29 -4.54
N ASN A 63 -3.24 12.20 -5.47
CA ASN A 63 -2.18 13.22 -5.39
C ASN A 63 -0.75 12.68 -5.16
N THR A 64 -0.52 11.38 -5.43
CA THR A 64 0.81 10.76 -5.29
C THR A 64 1.60 10.78 -6.59
N PHE A 65 0.91 10.75 -7.74
CA PHE A 65 1.47 10.70 -9.09
C PHE A 65 2.52 9.58 -9.23
N GLY A 66 2.22 8.40 -8.66
CA GLY A 66 3.11 7.24 -8.66
C GLY A 66 4.35 7.39 -7.77
N SER A 67 4.51 8.46 -6.99
CA SER A 67 5.65 8.60 -6.09
C SER A 67 5.52 7.67 -4.88
N TYR A 68 6.61 7.01 -4.49
CA TYR A 68 6.66 6.26 -3.23
C TYR A 68 6.77 7.17 -1.99
N LYS A 69 7.21 8.43 -2.13
CA LYS A 69 7.46 9.36 -1.01
C LYS A 69 6.29 9.53 -0.02
N PRO A 70 5.00 9.54 -0.42
CA PRO A 70 3.87 9.57 0.50
C PRO A 70 3.89 8.45 1.55
N HIS A 71 4.37 7.25 1.22
CA HIS A 71 4.51 6.12 2.15
C HIS A 71 5.46 6.48 3.30
N PHE A 72 6.65 6.96 2.94
CA PHE A 72 7.64 7.44 3.90
C PHE A 72 7.08 8.59 4.75
N TRP A 73 6.46 9.60 4.14
CA TRP A 73 5.92 10.74 4.87
C TRP A 73 4.73 10.35 5.77
N ALA A 74 3.87 9.40 5.36
CA ALA A 74 2.80 8.91 6.21
C ALA A 74 3.36 8.18 7.44
N GLY A 75 4.33 7.28 7.24
CA GLY A 75 5.04 6.62 8.34
C GLY A 75 5.73 7.62 9.27
N PHE A 76 6.43 8.60 8.69
CA PHE A 76 7.07 9.68 9.46
C PHE A 76 6.04 10.45 10.30
N ARG A 77 4.93 10.92 9.71
CA ARG A 77 3.88 11.64 10.44
C ARG A 77 3.24 10.78 11.54
N TRP A 78 3.09 9.49 11.29
CA TRP A 78 2.60 8.54 12.29
C TRP A 78 3.51 8.48 13.52
N GLU A 79 4.83 8.37 13.34
CA GLU A 79 5.78 8.33 14.45
C GLU A 79 5.71 9.56 15.37
N TYR A 80 5.44 10.76 14.83
CA TYR A 80 5.30 11.97 15.66
C TYR A 80 4.02 12.03 16.48
N MET A 81 2.96 11.33 16.07
CA MET A 81 1.66 11.41 16.75
C MET A 81 1.27 10.14 17.52
N ARG A 82 1.88 8.98 17.23
CA ARG A 82 1.43 7.68 17.76
C ARG A 82 1.42 7.57 19.28
N ASP A 83 2.30 8.29 19.98
CA ASP A 83 2.34 8.30 21.45
C ASP A 83 1.18 9.10 22.09
N PHE A 84 0.47 9.90 21.30
CA PHE A 84 -0.68 10.70 21.73
C PHE A 84 -2.03 10.10 21.31
N VAL A 85 -2.01 8.92 20.69
CA VAL A 85 -3.20 8.16 20.29
C VAL A 85 -3.50 7.11 21.37
N GLU A 86 -4.79 6.91 21.67
CA GLU A 86 -5.24 5.90 22.62
C GLU A 86 -4.64 4.52 22.30
N PRO A 87 -4.17 3.73 23.29
CA PRO A 87 -3.38 2.52 23.07
C PRO A 87 -4.02 1.52 22.10
N GLU A 88 -5.33 1.28 22.23
CA GLU A 88 -6.06 0.37 21.34
C GLU A 88 -6.05 0.84 19.88
N GLY A 89 -6.03 2.15 19.63
CA GLY A 89 -6.07 2.72 18.29
C GLY A 89 -4.70 2.72 17.66
N ARG A 90 -3.72 3.10 18.48
CA ARG A 90 -2.30 3.00 18.17
C ARG A 90 -1.92 1.59 17.73
N GLU A 91 -2.28 0.57 18.50
CA GLU A 91 -1.87 -0.82 18.21
C GLU A 91 -2.37 -1.31 16.84
N VAL A 92 -3.62 -1.02 16.50
CA VAL A 92 -4.20 -1.43 15.20
C VAL A 92 -3.57 -0.66 14.04
N LEU A 93 -3.34 0.65 14.20
CA LEU A 93 -2.70 1.49 13.19
C LEU A 93 -1.21 1.15 13.01
N ASP A 94 -0.51 0.84 14.10
CA ASP A 94 0.87 0.36 14.05
C ASP A 94 0.96 -0.89 13.16
N ARG A 95 0.08 -1.88 13.37
CA ARG A 95 0.04 -3.10 12.55
C ARG A 95 -0.32 -2.83 11.08
N PHE A 96 -1.31 -1.97 10.84
CA PHE A 96 -1.71 -1.61 9.47
C PHE A 96 -0.61 -0.86 8.73
N ASN A 97 0.03 0.11 9.37
CA ASN A 97 1.10 0.91 8.78
C ASN A 97 2.36 0.06 8.55
N ASP A 98 2.74 -0.79 9.52
CA ASP A 98 3.87 -1.73 9.44
C ASP A 98 3.84 -2.55 8.15
N ALA A 99 2.68 -3.15 7.88
CA ALA A 99 2.46 -4.00 6.71
C ALA A 99 2.59 -3.28 5.36
N LEU A 100 2.39 -1.96 5.32
CA LEU A 100 2.29 -1.18 4.07
C LEU A 100 3.52 -0.32 3.78
N PHE A 101 4.22 0.14 4.83
CA PHE A 101 5.25 1.17 4.70
C PHE A 101 6.64 0.71 5.13
N TRP A 102 6.76 -0.37 5.90
CA TRP A 102 7.98 -0.64 6.67
C TRP A 102 8.69 -1.97 6.35
N HIS A 103 8.14 -2.78 5.44
CA HIS A 103 8.88 -3.93 4.90
C HIS A 103 9.96 -3.48 3.90
N GLY A 104 11.17 -3.18 4.38
CA GLY A 104 12.37 -3.16 3.53
C GLY A 104 13.18 -1.86 3.42
N LEU A 105 12.95 -0.85 4.25
CA LEU A 105 13.89 0.28 4.40
C LEU A 105 14.78 0.04 5.63
N GLU A 106 16.06 -0.23 5.38
CA GLU A 106 17.10 -0.60 6.37
C GLU A 106 17.23 0.34 7.59
N ASP A 107 16.67 1.55 7.53
CA ASP A 107 16.84 2.59 8.55
C ASP A 107 15.66 2.75 9.52
N THR A 108 14.72 1.81 9.54
CA THR A 108 13.48 1.97 10.31
C THR A 108 13.40 0.91 11.41
N THR A 109 13.67 1.35 12.64
CA THR A 109 13.63 0.51 13.86
C THR A 109 12.18 0.30 14.29
N GLY A 110 11.39 -0.35 13.43
CA GLY A 110 10.01 -0.73 13.72
C GLY A 110 9.95 -1.89 14.72
N VAL A 111 8.91 -1.87 15.56
CA VAL A 111 8.49 -3.02 16.38
C VAL A 111 8.31 -4.21 15.42
N GLY A 112 8.93 -5.36 15.71
CA GLY A 112 8.93 -6.51 14.82
C GLY A 112 7.54 -6.82 14.24
N SER A 113 7.48 -7.01 12.93
CA SER A 113 6.21 -7.18 12.23
C SER A 113 5.41 -8.34 12.80
N VAL A 114 4.10 -8.12 13.01
CA VAL A 114 3.18 -9.17 13.47
C VAL A 114 2.82 -10.11 12.31
N LEU A 115 3.11 -9.72 11.07
CA LEU A 115 2.98 -10.60 9.92
C LEU A 115 4.05 -11.71 10.00
N PRO A 116 3.70 -12.95 9.65
CA PRO A 116 4.70 -14.01 9.50
C PRO A 116 5.82 -13.54 8.56
N GLU A 117 7.06 -13.56 9.03
CA GLU A 117 8.21 -13.30 8.15
C GLU A 117 8.22 -14.35 7.04
N ARG A 118 7.89 -13.91 5.83
CA ARG A 118 7.92 -14.75 4.63
C ARG A 118 8.84 -14.07 3.62
N PRO A 119 10.00 -14.67 3.30
CA PRO A 119 10.87 -14.10 2.27
C PRO A 119 10.09 -14.06 0.96
N CYS A 120 10.16 -12.93 0.25
CA CYS A 120 9.64 -12.85 -1.10
C CYS A 120 10.31 -13.96 -1.93
N THR A 121 9.50 -14.86 -2.47
CA THR A 121 9.98 -15.99 -3.28
C THR A 121 10.03 -15.66 -4.77
N TRP A 122 9.67 -14.43 -5.14
CA TRP A 122 9.62 -13.97 -6.51
C TRP A 122 10.93 -13.23 -6.82
N GLU A 123 11.58 -13.62 -7.90
CA GLU A 123 12.74 -12.93 -8.46
C GLU A 123 12.23 -11.71 -9.27
N ALA A 124 11.81 -10.65 -8.56
CA ALA A 124 11.28 -9.42 -9.16
C ALA A 124 11.62 -8.20 -8.30
N ASP A 125 11.84 -7.03 -8.91
CA ASP A 125 12.10 -5.77 -8.20
C ASP A 125 10.80 -5.17 -7.64
N LEU A 126 10.41 -5.65 -6.45
CA LEU A 126 9.19 -5.26 -5.77
C LEU A 126 9.49 -4.39 -4.54
N LEU A 127 8.73 -3.30 -4.39
CA LEU A 127 8.67 -2.48 -3.18
C LEU A 127 7.67 -3.03 -2.15
N LEU A 128 6.68 -3.78 -2.62
CA LEU A 128 5.68 -4.43 -1.76
C LEU A 128 5.33 -5.80 -2.35
N TRP A 129 5.25 -6.81 -1.48
CA TRP A 129 4.82 -8.15 -1.81
C TRP A 129 3.97 -8.69 -0.66
N CYS A 130 2.66 -8.74 -0.85
CA CYS A 130 1.71 -9.21 0.16
C CYS A 130 0.83 -10.33 -0.41
N PRO A 131 1.01 -11.58 0.04
CA PRO A 131 0.16 -12.70 -0.38
C PRO A 131 -1.28 -12.58 0.17
N PRO A 132 -2.28 -13.28 -0.42
CA PRO A 132 -3.70 -13.15 -0.07
C PRO A 132 -4.05 -13.35 1.40
N ASP A 133 -3.33 -14.24 2.09
CA ASP A 133 -3.49 -14.51 3.52
C ASP A 133 -3.07 -13.32 4.38
N HIS A 134 -1.97 -12.65 4.01
CA HIS A 134 -1.53 -11.41 4.66
C HIS A 134 -2.51 -10.27 4.36
N VAL A 135 -2.94 -10.12 3.10
CA VAL A 135 -3.91 -9.09 2.69
C VAL A 135 -5.21 -9.19 3.49
N SER A 136 -5.72 -10.41 3.69
CA SER A 136 -6.92 -10.65 4.49
C SER A 136 -6.79 -10.17 5.93
N LEU A 137 -5.60 -10.36 6.53
CA LEU A 137 -5.29 -9.86 7.88
C LEU A 137 -5.18 -8.34 7.91
N ILE A 138 -4.48 -7.73 6.94
CA ILE A 138 -4.32 -6.28 6.82
C ILE A 138 -5.68 -5.60 6.63
N ALA A 139 -6.56 -6.18 5.80
CA ALA A 139 -7.93 -5.69 5.62
C ALA A 139 -8.77 -5.77 6.92
N ALA A 140 -8.51 -6.75 7.79
CA ALA A 140 -9.15 -6.82 9.10
C ALA A 140 -8.66 -5.70 10.04
N TRP A 141 -7.35 -5.37 10.01
CA TRP A 141 -6.81 -4.23 10.74
C TRP A 141 -7.36 -2.91 10.20
N TRP A 142 -7.43 -2.74 8.87
CA TRP A 142 -8.03 -1.57 8.25
C TRP A 142 -9.47 -1.35 8.70
N ARG A 143 -10.32 -2.39 8.73
CA ARG A 143 -11.71 -2.26 9.19
C ARG A 143 -11.85 -1.73 10.62
N GLN A 144 -10.85 -1.97 11.46
CA GLN A 144 -10.78 -1.42 12.82
C GLN A 144 -10.19 0.00 12.81
N ALA A 145 -9.06 0.20 12.15
CA ALA A 145 -8.37 1.48 12.05
C ALA A 145 -9.22 2.57 11.37
N GLY A 146 -9.85 2.25 10.24
CA GLY A 146 -10.64 3.19 9.44
C GLY A 146 -11.83 3.79 10.20
N ARG A 147 -12.42 3.06 11.16
CA ARG A 147 -13.48 3.58 12.04
C ARG A 147 -12.98 4.65 13.01
N ARG A 148 -11.69 4.64 13.30
CA ARG A 148 -11.01 5.49 14.27
C ARG A 148 -10.16 6.58 13.63
N LEU A 149 -10.13 6.64 12.30
CA LEU A 149 -9.29 7.59 11.57
C LEU A 149 -9.58 9.04 11.98
N GLY A 150 -10.84 9.37 12.25
CA GLY A 150 -11.25 10.69 12.74
C GLY A 150 -10.66 11.08 14.11
N GLU A 151 -10.37 10.10 14.97
CA GLU A 151 -9.75 10.33 16.29
C GLU A 151 -8.30 10.83 16.16
N LEU A 152 -7.64 10.55 15.04
CA LEU A 152 -6.26 10.95 14.79
C LEU A 152 -6.12 12.42 14.39
N ARG A 153 -7.22 13.10 14.06
CA ARG A 153 -7.20 14.48 13.57
C ARG A 153 -6.52 15.43 14.55
N GLU A 154 -6.92 15.37 15.83
CA GLU A 154 -6.38 16.27 16.85
C GLU A 154 -4.89 15.97 17.14
N PRO A 155 -4.47 14.72 17.41
CA PRO A 155 -3.05 14.38 17.53
C PRO A 155 -2.22 14.79 16.31
N PHE A 156 -2.75 14.62 15.09
CA PHE A 156 -2.05 15.01 13.87
C PHE A 156 -1.79 16.51 13.83
N ILE A 157 -2.82 17.33 14.06
CA ILE A 157 -2.72 18.79 14.01
C ILE A 157 -1.73 19.31 15.05
N GLN A 158 -1.75 18.73 16.26
CA GLN A 158 -0.90 19.19 17.35
C GLN A 158 0.57 18.75 17.22
N HIS A 159 0.83 17.55 16.70
CA HIS A 159 2.15 16.92 16.82
C HIS A 159 2.83 16.59 15.48
N ALA A 160 2.07 16.38 14.41
CA ALA A 160 2.61 15.91 13.13
C ALA A 160 2.53 16.93 12.00
N ALA A 161 1.59 17.89 12.05
CA ALA A 161 1.36 18.85 10.97
C ALA A 161 2.57 19.77 10.72
N GLU A 162 2.99 19.87 9.45
CA GLU A 162 4.13 20.68 9.05
C GLU A 162 4.00 21.10 7.58
N SER A 163 4.56 22.25 7.22
CA SER A 163 4.45 22.82 5.86
C SER A 163 5.33 22.14 4.81
N GLY A 164 6.33 21.36 5.24
CA GLY A 164 7.23 20.59 4.40
C GLY A 164 6.75 19.16 4.10
N GLY A 165 7.21 18.59 2.98
CA GLY A 165 6.96 17.18 2.64
C GLY A 165 5.72 16.92 1.79
N TRP A 166 5.33 15.65 1.66
CA TRP A 166 4.17 15.21 0.86
C TRP A 166 2.87 15.16 1.67
N ILE A 167 2.94 14.62 2.90
CA ILE A 167 1.81 14.56 3.82
C ILE A 167 1.91 15.73 4.79
N LYS A 168 1.14 16.79 4.54
CA LYS A 168 1.21 18.07 5.27
C LYS A 168 0.02 18.30 6.18
N THR A 169 -1.12 17.74 5.79
CA THR A 169 -2.41 17.92 6.47
C THR A 169 -2.95 16.58 6.91
N PHE A 170 -3.84 16.61 7.90
CA PHE A 170 -4.54 15.41 8.32
C PHE A 170 -5.36 14.81 7.16
N GLU A 171 -5.97 15.63 6.31
CA GLU A 171 -6.72 15.17 5.13
C GLU A 171 -5.82 14.36 4.19
N SER A 172 -4.63 14.86 3.86
CA SER A 172 -3.69 14.10 3.01
C SER A 172 -3.24 12.79 3.63
N PHE A 173 -3.07 12.73 4.96
CA PHE A 173 -2.75 11.50 5.67
C PHE A 173 -3.93 10.52 5.66
N ALA A 174 -5.13 11.01 5.98
CA ALA A 174 -6.34 10.21 6.07
C ALA A 174 -6.75 9.66 4.70
N ASP A 175 -6.69 10.48 3.65
CA ASP A 175 -6.98 10.09 2.27
C ASP A 175 -6.02 8.98 1.82
N PHE A 176 -4.73 9.12 2.14
CA PHE A 176 -3.72 8.14 1.79
C PHE A 176 -3.89 6.79 2.52
N LEU A 177 -4.22 6.80 3.82
CA LEU A 177 -4.56 5.58 4.53
C LEU A 177 -5.87 4.95 4.01
N THR A 178 -6.83 5.78 3.61
CA THR A 178 -8.10 5.32 3.04
C THR A 178 -7.89 4.64 1.69
N ASP A 179 -7.03 5.19 0.82
CA ASP A 179 -6.64 4.57 -0.45
C ASP A 179 -6.03 3.18 -0.23
N TRP A 180 -5.10 3.07 0.72
CA TRP A 180 -4.55 1.76 1.10
C TRP A 180 -5.61 0.82 1.65
N GLY A 181 -6.54 1.35 2.44
CA GLY A 181 -7.71 0.65 2.91
C GLY A 181 -8.59 0.08 1.81
N GLU A 182 -8.82 0.85 0.74
CA GLU A 182 -9.54 0.41 -0.45
C GLU A 182 -8.79 -0.73 -1.16
N VAL A 183 -7.47 -0.59 -1.36
CA VAL A 183 -6.61 -1.61 -1.97
C VAL A 183 -6.71 -2.95 -1.24
N VAL A 184 -6.47 -2.96 0.06
CA VAL A 184 -6.45 -4.21 0.83
C VAL A 184 -7.85 -4.82 0.98
N THR A 185 -8.89 -3.98 1.06
CA THR A 185 -10.28 -4.45 1.14
C THR A 185 -10.70 -5.14 -0.16
N GLU A 186 -10.36 -4.54 -1.31
CA GLU A 186 -10.74 -5.06 -2.62
C GLU A 186 -9.94 -6.30 -3.03
N ALA A 187 -8.66 -6.37 -2.63
CA ALA A 187 -7.84 -7.56 -2.76
C ALA A 187 -8.35 -8.70 -1.87
N ALA A 188 -8.64 -8.44 -0.58
CA ALA A 188 -9.21 -9.44 0.33
C ALA A 188 -10.56 -9.98 -0.17
N ARG A 189 -11.39 -9.12 -0.77
CA ARG A 189 -12.69 -9.54 -1.34
C ARG A 189 -12.54 -10.57 -2.47
N ARG A 190 -11.42 -10.56 -3.20
CA ARG A 190 -11.13 -11.49 -4.31
C ARG A 190 -10.24 -12.66 -3.92
N ASP A 191 -9.76 -12.71 -2.68
CA ASP A 191 -8.68 -13.63 -2.28
C ASP A 191 -7.41 -13.43 -3.13
N TRP A 192 -7.08 -12.16 -3.39
CA TRP A 192 -5.94 -11.75 -4.22
C TRP A 192 -4.81 -11.14 -3.37
N GLY A 193 -3.60 -11.15 -3.92
CA GLY A 193 -2.45 -10.51 -3.30
C GLY A 193 -2.29 -9.06 -3.76
N VAL A 194 -1.41 -8.32 -3.07
CA VAL A 194 -1.02 -6.95 -3.41
C VAL A 194 0.46 -6.93 -3.75
N VAL A 195 0.82 -6.27 -4.84
CA VAL A 195 2.21 -6.04 -5.23
C VAL A 195 2.43 -4.57 -5.55
N GLY A 196 3.60 -4.06 -5.14
CA GLY A 196 4.07 -2.72 -5.48
C GLY A 196 5.32 -2.84 -6.33
N LEU A 197 5.24 -2.49 -7.61
CA LEU A 197 6.38 -2.52 -8.51
C LEU A 197 7.20 -1.25 -8.39
N ARG A 198 8.52 -1.37 -8.41
CA ARG A 198 9.41 -0.23 -8.55
C ARG A 198 9.41 0.26 -10.01
N CYS A 199 9.33 1.57 -10.21
CA CYS A 199 9.52 2.22 -11.51
C CYS A 199 10.43 3.45 -11.46
#